data_AF-A0AA41VBM4-F1
#
_entry.id   AF-A0AA41VBM4-F1
#
_cell.length_a   1.000
_cell.length_b   1.000
_cell.length_c   1.000
_cell.angle_alpha   90.00
_cell.angle_beta   90.00
_cell.angle_gamma   90.00
#
_symmetry.space_group_name_H-M   'P 1'
#
loop_
_entity.id
_entity.type
_entity.pdbx_description
1 polymer ?
#
loop_
_entity_poly.entity_id
_entity_poly.type
_entity_poly.pdbx_seq_one_letter_code
_entity_poly.pdbx_strand_id
1 'polypeptide(L)'
;RFPWFRFAYFILWTAIYVIFQWVIHACVSLWWPYPFLDLSSSYAPLWYLAVGLMHIPCYGVFVLIIRMKHFLWSKWFPESYHIEK
;
A
#
# COMPACT_ATOMS: atom_id res chain seq x y z
N ARG A 1 -17.69 -5.85 -9.32
CA ARG A 1 -17.09 -6.57 -8.17
C ARG A 1 -15.61 -6.18 -8.10
N PHE A 2 -15.15 -5.59 -6.99
CA PHE A 2 -13.74 -5.18 -6.88
C PHE A 2 -12.87 -6.40 -6.55
N PRO A 3 -11.88 -6.74 -7.38
CA PRO A 3 -11.17 -7.99 -7.20
C PRO A 3 -10.13 -7.88 -6.08
N TRP A 4 -10.10 -8.89 -5.20
CA TRP A 4 -9.22 -8.96 -4.03
C TRP A 4 -7.72 -8.99 -4.36
N PHE A 5 -7.35 -9.41 -5.58
CA PHE A 5 -5.94 -9.47 -6.00
C PHE A 5 -5.25 -8.10 -5.97
N ARG A 6 -6.00 -7.00 -5.97
CA ARG A 6 -5.44 -5.64 -5.95
C ARG A 6 -4.68 -5.31 -4.66
N PHE A 7 -4.94 -6.06 -3.57
CA PHE A 7 -4.12 -5.96 -2.36
C PHE A 7 -2.65 -6.30 -2.62
N ALA A 8 -2.38 -7.21 -3.57
CA ALA A 8 -1.01 -7.58 -3.94
C ALA A 8 -0.20 -6.40 -4.49
N TYR A 9 -0.83 -5.39 -5.10
CA TYR A 9 -0.10 -4.20 -5.57
C TYR A 9 0.47 -3.38 -4.42
N PHE A 10 -0.26 -3.27 -3.30
CA PHE A 10 0.23 -2.57 -2.11
C PHE A 10 1.44 -3.28 -1.53
N ILE A 11 1.37 -4.62 -1.41
CA ILE A 11 2.49 -5.43 -0.91
C ILE A 11 3.67 -5.39 -1.87
N LEU A 12 3.43 -5.53 -3.17
CA LEU A 12 4.49 -5.57 -4.18
C LEU A 12 5.21 -4.22 -4.23
N TRP A 13 4.47 -3.12 -4.16
CA TRP A 13 5.05 -1.78 -4.13
C TRP A 13 5.95 -1.58 -2.91
N THR A 14 5.48 -1.95 -1.71
CA THR A 14 6.29 -1.81 -0.50
C THR A 14 7.50 -2.74 -0.51
N ALA A 15 7.36 -3.97 -1.02
CA ALA A 15 8.48 -4.89 -1.20
C ALA A 15 9.54 -4.33 -2.16
N ILE A 16 9.14 -3.82 -3.33
CA ILE A 16 10.06 -3.20 -4.30
C ILE A 16 10.80 -2.02 -3.67
N TYR A 17 10.08 -1.16 -2.95
CA TYR A 17 10.67 -0.01 -2.26
C TYR A 17 11.73 -0.43 -1.23
N VAL A 18 11.42 -1.42 -0.38
CA VAL A 18 12.34 -1.92 0.63
C VAL A 18 13.57 -2.55 -0.03
N ILE A 19 13.39 -3.40 -1.04
CA ILE A 19 14.50 -4.05 -1.77
C ILE A 19 15.41 -2.98 -2.39
N PHE A 20 14.83 -1.97 -3.05
CA PHE A 20 15.59 -0.90 -3.67
C PHE A 20 16.46 -0.13 -2.66
N GLN A 21 15.89 0.22 -1.50
CA GLN A 21 16.65 0.89 -0.45
C GLN A 21 17.76 0.02 0.13
N TRP A 22 17.50 -1.28 0.28
CA TRP A 22 18.50 -2.25 0.72
C TRP A 22 19.66 -2.39 -0.26
N VAL A 23 19.37 -2.45 -1.56
CA VAL A 23 20.40 -2.51 -2.61
C VAL A 23 21.29 -1.26 -2.56
N ILE A 24 20.68 -0.06 -2.50
CA ILE A 24 21.46 1.18 -2.39
C ILE A 24 22.32 1.18 -1.13
N HIS A 25 21.75 0.84 0.01
CA HIS A 25 22.48 0.77 1.28
C HIS A 25 23.69 -0.18 1.18
N ALA A 26 23.52 -1.35 0.55
CA ALA A 26 24.62 -2.29 0.34
C ALA A 26 25.72 -1.74 -0.60
N CYS A 27 25.37 -0.90 -1.58
CA CYS A 27 26.33 -0.31 -2.51
C CYS A 27 27.12 0.88 -1.93
N VAL A 28 26.46 1.76 -1.16
CA VAL A 28 27.04 3.05 -0.73
C VAL A 28 27.04 3.28 0.79
N SER A 29 26.61 2.31 1.59
CA SER A 29 26.59 2.35 3.06
C SER A 29 26.01 3.66 3.64
N LEU A 30 24.74 3.91 3.34
CA LEU A 30 24.01 5.09 3.82
C LEU A 30 23.33 4.79 5.16
N TRP A 31 23.09 5.81 5.99
CA TRP A 31 22.20 5.62 7.14
C TRP A 31 20.76 5.32 6.68
N TRP A 32 20.04 4.49 7.45
CA TRP A 32 18.67 4.11 7.12
C TRP A 32 17.70 5.28 7.34
N PRO A 33 16.94 5.71 6.32
CA PRO A 33 15.97 6.80 6.49
C PRO A 33 14.81 6.42 7.42
N TYR A 34 14.59 5.12 7.64
CA TYR A 34 13.52 4.60 8.47
C TYR A 34 13.99 3.46 9.37
N PRO A 35 13.48 3.38 10.62
CA PRO A 35 13.91 2.38 11.60
C PRO A 35 13.49 0.95 11.23
N PHE A 36 12.43 0.77 10.43
CA PHE A 36 11.97 -0.56 9.98
C PHE A 36 12.89 -1.20 8.93
N LEU A 37 13.84 -0.44 8.38
CA LEU A 37 14.86 -0.97 7.46
C LEU A 37 16.08 -1.47 8.22
N ASP A 38 16.27 -1.06 9.47
CA ASP A 38 17.43 -1.43 10.26
C ASP A 38 17.20 -2.77 10.96
N LEU A 39 17.82 -3.83 10.43
CA LEU A 39 17.78 -5.18 10.99
C LEU A 39 18.56 -5.33 12.30
N SER A 40 19.48 -4.41 12.60
CA SER A 40 20.32 -4.49 13.81
C SER A 40 19.56 -4.09 15.08
N SER A 41 18.44 -3.37 14.91
CA SER A 41 17.59 -2.94 16.02
C SER A 41 16.87 -4.13 16.67
N SER A 42 16.92 -4.21 18.00
CA SER A 42 16.15 -5.22 18.76
C SER A 42 14.64 -5.09 18.56
N TYR A 43 14.16 -3.94 18.08
CA TYR A 43 12.75 -3.69 17.78
C TYR A 43 12.35 -4.02 16.34
N ALA A 44 13.26 -4.55 15.51
CA ALA A 44 12.97 -4.89 14.11
C ALA A 44 11.69 -5.74 13.95
N PRO A 45 11.43 -6.81 14.75
CA PRO A 45 10.20 -7.58 14.62
C PRO A 45 8.93 -6.76 14.82
N LEU A 46 8.93 -5.82 15.78
CA LEU A 46 7.80 -4.93 16.02
C LEU A 46 7.56 -3.98 14.85
N TRP A 47 8.63 -3.46 14.25
CA TRP A 47 8.53 -2.61 13.07
C TRP A 47 7.94 -3.35 11.88
N TYR A 48 8.42 -4.57 11.58
CA TYR A 48 7.85 -5.40 10.50
C TYR A 48 6.37 -5.72 10.74
N LEU A 49 6.00 -6.06 11.99
CA LEU A 49 4.60 -6.28 12.37
C LEU A 49 3.76 -5.00 12.19
N ALA A 50 4.25 -3.87 12.67
CA ALA A 50 3.55 -2.58 12.55
C ALA A 50 3.32 -2.21 11.08
N VAL A 51 4.35 -2.33 10.23
CA VAL A 51 4.25 -2.06 8.78
C VAL A 51 3.27 -3.04 8.12
N GLY A 52 3.33 -4.33 8.46
CA GLY A 52 2.37 -5.33 7.97
C GLY A 52 0.92 -4.99 8.35
N LEU A 53 0.69 -4.63 9.62
CA LEU A 53 -0.64 -4.23 10.11
C LEU A 53 -1.15 -2.96 9.45
N MET A 54 -0.27 -1.99 9.14
CA MET A 54 -0.63 -0.74 8.45
C MET A 54 -1.16 -0.97 7.02
N HIS A 55 -0.84 -2.08 6.36
CA HIS A 55 -1.41 -2.38 5.04
C HIS A 55 -2.94 -2.60 5.09
N ILE A 56 -3.47 -3.08 6.22
CA ILE A 56 -4.89 -3.34 6.41
C ILE A 56 -5.72 -2.04 6.34
N PRO A 57 -5.48 -1.01 7.18
CA PRO A 57 -6.21 0.25 7.10
C PRO A 57 -5.93 0.98 5.78
N CYS A 58 -4.70 0.92 5.23
CA CYS A 58 -4.40 1.51 3.92
C CYS A 58 -5.26 0.93 2.79
N TYR A 59 -5.40 -0.40 2.75
CA TYR A 59 -6.30 -1.05 1.80
C TYR A 59 -7.76 -0.70 2.07
N GLY A 60 -8.16 -0.61 3.34
CA GLY A 60 -9.49 -0.16 3.74
C GLY A 60 -9.84 1.24 3.18
N VAL A 61 -8.93 2.20 3.33
CA VAL A 61 -9.09 3.56 2.78
C VAL A 61 -9.18 3.52 1.26
N PHE A 62 -8.35 2.73 0.60
CA PHE A 62 -8.41 2.60 -0.86
C PHE A 62 -9.76 2.05 -1.34
N VAL A 63 -10.29 1.01 -0.68
CA VAL A 63 -11.62 0.46 -0.98
C VAL A 63 -12.71 1.51 -0.72
N LEU A 64 -12.61 2.28 0.37
CA LEU A 64 -13.53 3.37 0.69
C LEU A 64 -13.55 4.42 -0.43
N ILE A 65 -12.39 4.85 -0.90
CA ILE A 65 -12.24 5.83 -2.00
C ILE A 65 -12.91 5.31 -3.27
N ILE A 66 -12.66 4.05 -3.64
CA ILE A 66 -13.27 3.45 -4.83
C ILE A 66 -14.79 3.39 -4.71
N ARG A 67 -15.32 2.97 -3.54
CA ARG A 67 -16.77 2.94 -3.29
C ARG A 67 -17.38 4.32 -3.35
N MET A 68 -16.72 5.31 -2.76
CA MET A 68 -17.16 6.70 -2.77
C MET A 68 -17.17 7.25 -4.20
N LYS A 69 -16.12 7.00 -5.00
CA LYS A 69 -16.07 7.39 -6.41
C LYS A 69 -17.24 6.79 -7.19
N HIS A 70 -17.49 5.49 -7.06
CA HIS A 70 -18.62 4.84 -7.72
C HIS A 70 -19.97 5.44 -7.30
N PHE A 71 -20.16 5.70 -6.00
CA PHE A 71 -21.37 6.32 -5.50
C PHE A 71 -21.57 7.73 -6.05
N LEU A 72 -20.54 8.57 -5.99
CA LEU A 72 -20.58 9.94 -6.52
C LEU A 72 -20.86 9.93 -8.03
N TRP A 73 -20.18 9.09 -8.81
CA TRP A 73 -20.41 9.00 -10.25
C TRP A 73 -21.82 8.51 -10.60
N SER A 74 -22.34 7.51 -9.89
CA SER A 74 -23.74 7.07 -10.10
C SER A 74 -24.77 8.17 -9.80
N LYS A 75 -24.46 9.06 -8.84
CA LYS A 75 -25.38 10.14 -8.43
C LYS A 75 -25.28 11.36 -9.35
N TRP A 76 -24.08 11.68 -9.82
CA TRP A 76 -23.81 12.87 -10.63
C TRP A 76 -23.98 12.63 -12.12
N PHE A 77 -23.77 11.39 -12.60
CA PHE A 77 -23.87 10.99 -14.00
C PHE A 77 -24.70 9.70 -14.15
N PRO A 78 -26.01 9.74 -13.84
CA PRO A 78 -26.85 8.55 -13.92
C PRO A 78 -26.86 7.95 -15.34
N GLU A 79 -27.04 8.77 -16.37
CA GLU A 79 -27.17 8.32 -17.77
C GLU A 79 -25.94 7.58 -18.31
N SER A 80 -24.73 8.07 -18.05
CA SER A 80 -23.50 7.40 -18.53
C SER A 80 -23.17 6.13 -17.75
N TYR A 81 -23.52 6.08 -16.46
CA TYR A 81 -23.23 4.94 -15.60
C TYR A 81 -24.14 3.73 -15.88
N HIS A 82 -25.35 3.95 -16.41
CA HIS A 82 -26.26 2.87 -16.82
C HIS A 82 -25.80 2.13 -18.08
N ILE A 83 -24.98 2.76 -18.93
CA ILE A 83 -24.46 2.17 -20.18
C ILE A 83 -23.23 1.28 -19.91
N GLU A 84 -22.52 1.48 -18.79
CA GLU A 84 -21.27 0.78 -18.46
C GLU A 84 -21.46 -0.48 -17.58
N LYS A 85 -22.68 -0.77 -17.12
CA LYS A 85 -23.01 -2.01 -16.40
C LYS A 85 -23.38 -3.14 -17.35
#